data_AF-A0AA39XG51-F1
#
_entry.id   AF-A0AA39XG51-F1
#
_cell.length_a   1.000
_cell.length_b   1.000
_cell.length_c   1.000
_cell.angle_alpha   90.00
_cell.angle_beta   90.00
_cell.angle_gamma   90.00
#
_symmetry.space_group_name_H-M   'P 1'
#
loop_
_entity.id
_entity.type
_entity.pdbx_description
1 polymer ?
#
loop_
_entity_poly.entity_id
_entity_poly.type
_entity_poly.pdbx_seq_one_letter_code
_entity_poly.pdbx_strand_id
1 'polypeptide(L)'
;MANTQPETDIPDIGFDASKQGKLPQRALSNAPKNEPAVRIGFVSAAVGYGLFAARDFKKDEFIFHEAPILSALFHEADSENLALMRGQLTAYRNAVAENSDELVTAYPVLAASHGVTPASFDKADGVLRGSTIGKFLVHGRYAGSTITKEEYEAFRAKIQVADSPSEHDCRLASRNFLRHYAFDARKDSQGGLPGKSKPIATQPHNACIYLLGSLVNHCCTPKISRRPKSTEELQLPDGPNCSWRIGPQGLAKFVLKKHICVQARRDIKEGEQLTWDYGKQDLGFVCECSTCRPPTSPHCKVM
;
A
#
# COMPACT_ATOMS: atom_id res chain seq x y z
N MET A 1 3.81 -36.91 23.26
CA MET A 1 3.00 -35.82 23.84
C MET A 1 3.10 -34.64 22.89
N ALA A 2 2.04 -34.39 22.12
CA ALA A 2 2.00 -33.32 21.13
C ALA A 2 1.85 -31.99 21.88
N ASN A 3 2.82 -31.09 21.70
CA ASN A 3 2.83 -29.76 22.29
C ASN A 3 2.14 -28.81 21.30
N THR A 4 0.81 -28.75 21.34
CA THR A 4 0.04 -27.75 20.61
C THR A 4 0.16 -26.42 21.36
N GLN A 5 0.93 -25.49 20.79
CA GLN A 5 0.87 -24.10 21.25
C GLN A 5 -0.51 -23.51 20.91
N PRO A 6 -1.07 -22.68 21.81
CA PRO A 6 -2.32 -22.00 21.52
C PRO A 6 -2.08 -20.91 20.46
N GLU A 7 -2.74 -21.05 19.31
CA GLU A 7 -2.93 -19.95 18.37
C GLU A 7 -3.63 -18.81 19.10
N THR A 8 -2.93 -17.69 19.27
CA THR A 8 -3.54 -16.45 19.73
C THR A 8 -4.38 -15.89 18.60
N ASP A 9 -5.69 -15.80 18.79
CA ASP A 9 -6.61 -15.07 17.94
C ASP A 9 -6.22 -13.59 17.90
N ILE A 10 -5.46 -13.19 16.88
CA ILE A 10 -5.09 -11.81 16.64
C ILE A 10 -6.02 -11.24 15.56
N PRO A 11 -6.73 -10.12 15.82
CA PRO A 11 -7.64 -9.53 14.85
C PRO A 11 -6.88 -8.95 13.66
N ASP A 12 -6.96 -9.65 12.53
CA ASP A 12 -6.41 -9.28 11.24
C ASP A 12 -7.36 -8.29 10.54
N ILE A 13 -6.94 -7.04 10.33
CA ILE A 13 -7.79 -5.97 9.78
C ILE A 13 -7.09 -5.37 8.56
N GLY A 14 -7.77 -5.31 7.41
CA GLY A 14 -7.35 -4.67 6.17
C GLY A 14 -7.07 -3.16 6.30
N PHE A 15 -6.63 -2.52 5.22
CA PHE A 15 -6.41 -1.06 5.24
C PHE A 15 -7.76 -0.35 5.31
N ASP A 16 -8.14 0.01 6.53
CA ASP A 16 -9.41 0.66 6.81
C ASP A 16 -9.27 2.19 6.69
N ALA A 17 -9.86 2.74 5.63
CA ALA A 17 -9.88 4.18 5.38
C ALA A 17 -10.49 4.99 6.54
N SER A 18 -11.39 4.39 7.33
CA SER A 18 -12.06 5.05 8.46
C SER A 18 -11.13 5.28 9.65
N LYS A 19 -10.00 4.57 9.73
CA LYS A 19 -8.99 4.73 10.79
C LYS A 19 -8.05 5.90 10.56
N GLN A 20 -8.12 6.53 9.39
CA GLN A 20 -7.31 7.71 9.10
C GLN A 20 -7.92 8.97 9.75
N GLY A 21 -7.08 9.80 10.37
CA GLY A 21 -7.54 10.99 11.11
C GLY A 21 -8.41 11.96 10.27
N LYS A 22 -9.42 12.61 10.86
CA LYS A 22 -10.25 13.59 10.13
C LYS A 22 -9.41 14.81 9.71
N LEU A 23 -9.44 15.16 8.42
CA LEU A 23 -8.78 16.36 7.90
C LEU A 23 -9.74 17.57 7.87
N PRO A 24 -9.23 18.81 7.98
CA PRO A 24 -10.06 20.01 7.86
C PRO A 24 -10.69 20.10 6.47
N GLN A 25 -11.99 20.43 6.41
CA GLN A 25 -12.79 20.48 5.17
C GLN A 25 -12.23 21.42 4.08
N ARG A 26 -11.41 22.42 4.44
CA ARG A 26 -10.74 23.34 3.51
C ARG A 26 -9.56 22.72 2.75
N ALA A 27 -8.95 21.66 3.29
CA ALA A 27 -7.81 20.96 2.68
C ALA A 27 -8.21 20.07 1.47
N LEU A 28 -9.48 20.08 1.09
CA LEU A 28 -10.10 19.14 0.15
C LEU A 28 -10.71 19.84 -1.08
N SER A 29 -10.17 20.98 -1.51
CA SER A 29 -10.83 21.80 -2.55
C SER A 29 -10.28 21.58 -3.96
N ASN A 30 -8.97 21.35 -4.13
CA ASN A 30 -8.32 21.32 -5.44
C ASN A 30 -7.75 19.95 -5.79
N ALA A 31 -7.89 19.52 -7.04
CA ALA A 31 -7.29 18.29 -7.53
C ALA A 31 -5.75 18.37 -7.51
N PRO A 32 -5.03 17.23 -7.49
CA PRO A 32 -3.60 17.23 -7.72
C PRO A 32 -3.29 17.98 -9.02
N LYS A 33 -2.22 18.78 -9.01
CA LYS A 33 -1.74 19.44 -10.22
C LYS A 33 -1.31 18.40 -11.24
N ASN A 34 -1.49 18.68 -12.53
CA ASN A 34 -0.97 17.85 -13.63
C ASN A 34 0.54 18.06 -13.84
N GLU A 35 1.30 18.00 -12.75
CA GLU A 35 2.76 18.08 -12.68
C GLU A 35 3.33 16.70 -12.31
N PRO A 36 4.62 16.43 -12.57
CA PRO A 36 5.31 15.26 -12.01
C PRO A 36 5.05 15.18 -10.51
N ALA A 37 4.33 14.15 -10.10
CA ALA A 37 3.96 13.97 -8.71
C ALA A 37 4.86 12.90 -8.07
N VAL A 38 5.01 11.78 -8.77
CA VAL A 38 5.62 10.58 -8.21
C VAL A 38 6.54 9.89 -9.22
N ARG A 39 7.56 9.22 -8.70
CA ARG A 39 8.48 8.36 -9.44
C ARG A 39 8.74 7.09 -8.64
N ILE A 40 9.08 6.01 -9.32
CA ILE A 40 9.52 4.79 -8.64
C ILE A 40 11.03 4.88 -8.38
N GLY A 41 11.44 4.51 -7.18
CA GLY A 41 12.84 4.44 -6.77
C GLY A 41 13.14 3.14 -6.04
N PHE A 42 14.42 2.80 -5.96
CA PHE A 42 14.89 1.65 -5.19
C PHE A 42 14.88 1.96 -3.69
N VAL A 43 14.51 0.96 -2.88
CA VAL A 43 14.46 1.07 -1.42
C VAL A 43 15.53 0.20 -0.81
N SER A 44 15.51 -1.10 -1.12
CA SER A 44 16.54 -2.06 -0.76
C SER A 44 16.33 -3.37 -1.51
N ALA A 45 17.32 -4.26 -1.52
CA ALA A 45 17.16 -5.58 -2.12
C ALA A 45 16.13 -6.47 -1.37
N ALA A 46 15.79 -6.13 -0.12
CA ALA A 46 14.78 -6.86 0.66
C ALA A 46 13.36 -6.34 0.41
N VAL A 47 13.20 -5.02 0.24
CA VAL A 47 11.90 -4.37 0.02
C VAL A 47 11.55 -4.27 -1.45
N GLY A 48 12.55 -4.08 -2.32
CA GLY A 48 12.40 -3.76 -3.73
C GLY A 48 12.27 -2.26 -3.96
N TYR A 49 11.14 -1.86 -4.54
CA TYR A 49 10.90 -0.48 -4.96
C TYR A 49 9.86 0.21 -4.07
N GLY A 50 9.86 1.53 -4.13
CA GLY A 50 8.86 2.35 -3.46
C GLY A 50 8.54 3.60 -4.27
N LEU A 51 7.54 4.33 -3.81
CA LEU A 51 7.13 5.59 -4.44
C LEU A 51 7.88 6.77 -3.81
N PHE A 52 8.41 7.66 -4.64
CA PHE A 52 9.16 8.84 -4.23
C PHE A 52 8.54 10.10 -4.83
N ALA A 53 8.66 11.22 -4.12
CA ALA A 53 8.22 12.52 -4.58
C ALA A 53 9.02 12.94 -5.82
N ALA A 54 8.33 13.27 -6.92
CA ALA A 54 8.98 13.74 -8.14
C ALA A 54 9.20 15.26 -8.18
N ARG A 55 8.75 15.97 -7.14
CA ARG A 55 8.93 17.41 -6.90
C ARG A 55 8.70 17.70 -5.42
N ASP A 56 8.93 18.95 -5.01
CA ASP A 56 8.53 19.43 -3.69
C ASP A 56 6.99 19.49 -3.55
N PHE A 57 6.49 19.07 -2.40
CA PHE A 57 5.08 19.22 -1.98
C PHE A 57 4.98 20.05 -0.72
N LYS A 58 3.91 20.84 -0.64
CA LYS A 58 3.53 21.51 0.60
C LYS A 58 2.65 20.62 1.46
N LYS A 59 2.69 20.84 2.77
CA LYS A 59 1.72 20.25 3.69
C LYS A 59 0.29 20.45 3.17
N ASP A 60 -0.51 19.38 3.29
CA ASP A 60 -1.90 19.29 2.84
C ASP A 60 -2.08 19.41 1.32
N GLU A 61 -1.01 19.37 0.52
CA GLU A 61 -1.10 19.28 -0.93
C GLU A 61 -1.45 17.86 -1.37
N PHE A 62 -2.38 17.74 -2.32
CA PHE A 62 -2.65 16.46 -2.96
C PHE A 62 -1.52 16.06 -3.91
N ILE A 63 -1.03 14.84 -3.71
CA ILE A 63 0.09 14.28 -4.46
C ILE A 63 -0.44 13.65 -5.75
N PHE A 64 -1.33 12.67 -5.62
CA PHE A 64 -1.93 11.99 -6.78
C PHE A 64 -3.31 11.40 -6.47
N HIS A 65 -4.02 11.06 -7.54
CA HIS A 65 -5.33 10.40 -7.53
C HIS A 65 -5.28 9.25 -8.52
N GLU A 66 -5.56 8.03 -8.06
CA GLU A 66 -5.41 6.81 -8.85
C GLU A 66 -6.70 5.97 -8.85
N ALA A 67 -7.03 5.42 -10.02
CA ALA A 67 -8.07 4.42 -10.20
C ALA A 67 -7.55 3.01 -9.80
N PRO A 68 -8.41 2.10 -9.31
CA PRO A 68 -7.97 0.77 -8.94
C PRO A 68 -7.61 -0.06 -10.17
N ILE A 69 -6.52 -0.83 -10.08
CA ILE A 69 -6.15 -1.83 -11.10
C ILE A 69 -6.91 -3.14 -10.92
N LEU A 70 -7.30 -3.44 -9.68
CA LEU A 70 -8.04 -4.65 -9.34
C LEU A 70 -9.07 -4.35 -8.26
N SER A 71 -10.25 -4.95 -8.39
CA SER A 71 -11.28 -4.98 -7.35
C SER A 71 -11.72 -6.43 -7.12
N ALA A 72 -11.78 -6.85 -5.87
CA ALA A 72 -12.26 -8.19 -5.50
C ALA A 72 -13.07 -8.14 -4.20
N LEU A 73 -13.92 -9.15 -4.01
CA LEU A 73 -14.51 -9.38 -2.70
C LEU A 73 -13.45 -9.91 -1.74
N PHE A 74 -13.46 -9.37 -0.53
CA PHE A 74 -12.54 -9.73 0.53
C PHE A 74 -13.29 -9.87 1.85
N HIS A 75 -12.90 -10.87 2.64
CA HIS A 75 -13.41 -11.11 3.98
C HIS A 75 -12.23 -11.49 4.85
N GLU A 76 -11.98 -10.70 5.89
CA GLU A 76 -10.80 -10.84 6.76
C GLU A 76 -10.85 -12.12 7.58
N ALA A 77 -12.01 -12.42 8.18
CA ALA A 77 -12.18 -13.55 9.09
C ALA A 77 -12.59 -14.88 8.40
N ASP A 78 -12.69 -14.93 7.07
CA ASP A 78 -13.16 -16.13 6.35
C ASP A 78 -12.09 -16.58 5.33
N SER A 79 -10.90 -16.83 5.87
CA SER A 79 -9.65 -17.09 5.14
C SER A 79 -9.62 -18.46 4.46
N GLU A 80 -10.60 -19.32 4.74
CA GLU A 80 -10.78 -20.67 4.19
C GLU A 80 -11.97 -20.77 3.22
N ASN A 81 -12.72 -19.68 3.00
CA ASN A 81 -13.83 -19.68 2.06
C ASN A 81 -13.33 -19.88 0.61
N LEU A 82 -13.48 -21.11 0.13
CA LEU A 82 -12.97 -21.50 -1.18
C LEU A 82 -13.60 -20.68 -2.32
N ALA A 83 -14.87 -20.30 -2.21
CA ALA A 83 -15.54 -19.48 -3.23
C ALA A 83 -14.95 -18.06 -3.28
N LEU A 84 -14.68 -17.48 -2.11
CA LEU A 84 -14.03 -16.18 -2.00
C LEU A 84 -12.61 -16.21 -2.57
N MET A 85 -11.80 -17.19 -2.17
CA MET A 85 -10.42 -17.35 -2.68
C MET A 85 -10.38 -17.58 -4.19
N ARG A 86 -11.32 -18.34 -4.75
CA ARG A 86 -11.48 -18.51 -6.20
C ARG A 86 -11.81 -17.19 -6.90
N GLY A 87 -12.72 -16.40 -6.32
CA GLY A 87 -13.06 -15.07 -6.85
C GLY A 87 -11.85 -14.13 -6.86
N GLN A 88 -11.04 -14.15 -5.81
CA GLN A 88 -9.82 -13.36 -5.70
C GLN A 88 -8.75 -13.76 -6.73
N LEU A 89 -8.51 -15.06 -6.89
CA LEU A 89 -7.60 -15.58 -7.92
C LEU A 89 -8.10 -15.23 -9.33
N THR A 90 -9.41 -15.29 -9.57
CA THR A 90 -10.01 -14.91 -10.86
C THR A 90 -9.80 -13.43 -11.14
N ALA A 91 -10.04 -12.56 -10.16
CA ALA A 91 -9.79 -11.13 -10.28
C ALA A 91 -8.32 -10.83 -10.59
N TYR A 92 -7.39 -11.51 -9.92
CA TYR A 92 -5.95 -11.39 -10.20
C TYR A 92 -5.62 -11.81 -11.63
N ARG A 93 -6.09 -12.99 -12.07
CA ARG A 93 -5.83 -13.49 -13.44
C ARG A 93 -6.38 -12.55 -14.52
N ASN A 94 -7.57 -11.98 -14.31
CA ASN A 94 -8.13 -11.00 -15.24
C ASN A 94 -7.27 -9.73 -15.29
N ALA A 95 -6.84 -9.23 -14.13
CA ALA A 95 -5.98 -8.05 -14.07
C ALA A 95 -4.63 -8.30 -14.78
N VAL A 96 -4.04 -9.49 -14.63
CA VAL A 96 -2.82 -9.90 -15.37
C VAL A 96 -3.08 -10.03 -16.86
N ALA A 97 -4.22 -10.58 -17.28
CA ALA A 97 -4.55 -10.68 -18.71
C ALA A 97 -4.66 -9.31 -19.39
N GLU A 98 -5.13 -8.29 -18.66
CA GLU A 98 -5.29 -6.93 -19.16
C GLU A 98 -4.04 -6.05 -18.99
N ASN A 99 -3.20 -6.32 -17.97
CA ASN A 99 -2.11 -5.45 -17.53
C ASN A 99 -0.85 -6.24 -17.14
N SER A 100 -0.52 -7.28 -17.92
CA SER A 100 0.51 -8.27 -17.59
C SER A 100 1.85 -7.63 -17.25
N ASP A 101 2.37 -6.77 -18.15
CA ASP A 101 3.68 -6.17 -17.99
C ASP A 101 3.73 -5.22 -16.78
N GLU A 102 2.69 -4.43 -16.53
CA GLU A 102 2.64 -3.53 -15.38
C GLU A 102 2.52 -4.27 -14.06
N LEU A 103 1.64 -5.28 -13.95
CA LEU A 103 1.44 -6.04 -12.71
C LEU A 103 2.65 -6.89 -12.36
N VAL A 104 3.24 -7.59 -13.34
CA VAL A 104 4.42 -8.42 -13.11
C VAL A 104 5.62 -7.55 -12.73
N THR A 105 5.73 -6.35 -13.28
CA THR A 105 6.83 -5.43 -12.96
C THR A 105 6.63 -4.75 -11.61
N ALA A 106 5.41 -4.34 -11.26
CA ALA A 106 5.11 -3.69 -9.99
C ALA A 106 5.07 -4.67 -8.81
N TYR A 107 4.61 -5.91 -9.04
CA TYR A 107 4.47 -6.95 -8.01
C TYR A 107 5.19 -8.26 -8.40
N PRO A 108 6.52 -8.23 -8.60
CA PRO A 108 7.24 -9.39 -9.11
C PRO A 108 7.25 -10.57 -8.13
N VAL A 109 7.13 -10.33 -6.82
CA VAL A 109 7.00 -11.39 -5.80
C VAL A 109 5.68 -12.15 -5.96
N LEU A 110 4.58 -11.44 -6.24
CA LEU A 110 3.29 -12.06 -6.52
C LEU A 110 3.36 -12.87 -7.81
N ALA A 111 3.90 -12.29 -8.89
CA ALA A 111 4.07 -12.98 -10.16
C ALA A 111 4.89 -14.27 -10.00
N ALA A 112 5.99 -14.22 -9.25
CA ALA A 112 6.84 -15.37 -8.94
C ALA A 112 6.11 -16.46 -8.13
N SER A 113 5.20 -16.08 -7.22
CA SER A 113 4.33 -17.01 -6.49
C SER A 113 3.32 -17.73 -7.40
N HIS A 114 3.05 -17.16 -8.58
CA HIS A 114 2.25 -17.75 -9.65
C HIS A 114 3.09 -18.45 -10.73
N GLY A 115 4.39 -18.68 -10.47
CA GLY A 115 5.30 -19.36 -11.40
C GLY A 115 5.76 -18.48 -12.57
N VAL A 116 5.52 -17.17 -12.51
CA VAL A 116 5.96 -16.23 -13.53
C VAL A 116 7.33 -15.68 -13.13
N THR A 117 8.34 -15.93 -13.95
CA THR A 117 9.68 -15.40 -13.73
C THR A 117 9.68 -13.87 -13.84
N PRO A 118 10.26 -13.13 -12.87
CA PRO A 118 10.45 -11.69 -12.99
C PRO A 118 11.19 -11.33 -14.27
N ALA A 119 10.73 -10.27 -14.94
CA ALA A 119 11.30 -9.78 -16.19
C ALA A 119 12.80 -9.49 -16.08
N SER A 120 13.52 -9.51 -17.21
CA SER A 120 14.87 -8.95 -17.26
C SER A 120 14.84 -7.44 -17.00
N PHE A 121 15.95 -6.87 -16.56
CA PHE A 121 16.06 -5.42 -16.37
C PHE A 121 15.59 -4.64 -17.61
N ASP A 122 16.04 -4.99 -18.82
CA ASP A 122 15.70 -4.23 -20.03
C ASP A 122 14.19 -4.19 -20.30
N LYS A 123 13.47 -5.29 -20.02
CA LYS A 123 12.02 -5.33 -20.15
C LYS A 123 11.34 -4.56 -19.02
N ALA A 124 11.80 -4.74 -17.78
CA ALA A 124 11.24 -4.04 -16.62
C ALA A 124 11.49 -2.53 -16.67
N ASP A 125 12.65 -2.08 -17.13
CA ASP A 125 13.03 -0.67 -17.27
C ASP A 125 12.13 0.04 -18.27
N GLY A 126 11.76 -0.60 -19.38
CA GLY A 126 10.78 -0.07 -20.33
C GLY A 126 9.41 0.21 -19.68
N VAL A 127 8.97 -0.66 -18.76
CA VAL A 127 7.71 -0.49 -18.01
C VAL A 127 7.86 0.55 -16.88
N LEU A 128 8.96 0.49 -16.13
CA LEU A 128 9.24 1.36 -14.99
C LEU A 128 9.53 2.81 -15.41
N ARG A 129 10.24 3.05 -16.50
CA ARG A 129 10.47 4.41 -17.03
C ARG A 129 9.30 4.89 -17.89
N GLY A 130 8.57 3.97 -18.49
CA GLY A 130 7.41 4.26 -19.33
C GLY A 130 6.27 4.92 -18.55
N SER A 131 5.34 5.53 -19.28
CA SER A 131 4.12 6.10 -18.69
C SER A 131 3.06 5.06 -18.33
N THR A 132 3.27 3.79 -18.70
CA THR A 132 2.27 2.72 -18.56
C THR A 132 1.94 2.40 -17.10
N ILE A 133 2.94 2.41 -16.21
CA ILE A 133 2.70 2.31 -14.77
C ILE A 133 1.84 3.47 -14.24
N GLY A 134 1.97 4.65 -14.84
CA GLY A 134 1.16 5.82 -14.49
C GLY A 134 -0.24 5.83 -15.09
N LYS A 135 -0.65 4.83 -15.89
CA LYS A 135 -1.90 4.90 -16.69
C LYS A 135 -3.18 4.96 -15.86
N PHE A 136 -3.12 4.53 -14.60
CA PHE A 136 -4.24 4.58 -13.66
C PHE A 136 -4.31 5.90 -12.88
N LEU A 137 -3.33 6.80 -13.05
CA LEU A 137 -3.39 8.14 -12.48
C LEU A 137 -4.46 8.96 -13.19
N VAL A 138 -5.48 9.37 -12.44
CA VAL A 138 -6.49 10.35 -12.88
C VAL A 138 -5.94 11.77 -12.74
N HIS A 139 -5.14 12.01 -11.70
CA HIS A 139 -4.42 13.27 -11.50
C HIS A 139 -3.05 13.02 -10.87
N GLY A 140 -2.12 13.95 -11.11
CA GLY A 140 -0.70 13.77 -10.82
C GLY A 140 -0.01 12.99 -11.95
N ARG A 141 1.19 13.41 -12.35
CA ARG A 141 1.92 12.76 -13.45
C ARG A 141 3.00 11.83 -12.91
N TYR A 142 3.10 10.64 -13.50
CA TYR A 142 4.21 9.74 -13.26
C TYR A 142 5.48 10.26 -13.96
N ALA A 143 6.60 10.28 -13.23
CA ALA A 143 7.86 10.84 -13.71
C ALA A 143 8.92 9.79 -14.09
N GLY A 144 8.50 8.52 -14.23
CA GLY A 144 9.40 7.41 -14.55
C GLY A 144 10.09 6.83 -13.31
N SER A 145 11.21 6.14 -13.56
CA SER A 145 11.97 5.41 -12.54
C SER A 145 13.42 5.88 -12.47
N THR A 146 13.97 5.88 -11.26
CA THR A 146 15.40 6.12 -11.00
C THR A 146 16.19 4.84 -10.72
N ILE A 147 15.53 3.67 -10.76
CA ILE A 147 16.15 2.38 -10.47
C ILE A 147 17.26 2.08 -11.48
N THR A 148 18.41 1.64 -10.99
CA THR A 148 19.51 1.17 -11.83
C THR A 148 19.41 -0.33 -12.12
N LYS A 149 20.19 -0.81 -13.09
CA LYS A 149 20.27 -2.24 -13.41
C LYS A 149 20.74 -3.06 -12.22
N GLU A 150 21.77 -2.57 -11.53
CA GLU A 150 22.37 -3.23 -10.38
C GLU A 150 21.39 -3.36 -9.22
N GLU A 151 20.62 -2.30 -8.95
CA GLU A 151 19.57 -2.30 -7.92
C GLU A 151 18.43 -3.27 -8.26
N TYR A 152 17.96 -3.24 -9.51
CA TYR A 152 16.91 -4.16 -9.98
C TYR A 152 17.35 -5.62 -9.85
N GLU A 153 18.54 -5.95 -10.34
CA GLU A 153 19.05 -7.33 -10.30
C GLU A 153 19.34 -7.79 -8.87
N ALA A 154 19.80 -6.90 -7.98
CA ALA A 154 20.00 -7.21 -6.57
C ALA A 154 18.68 -7.59 -5.87
N PHE A 155 17.58 -6.88 -6.16
CA PHE A 155 16.25 -7.24 -5.67
C PHE A 155 15.73 -8.51 -6.33
N ARG A 156 15.82 -8.62 -7.66
CA ARG A 156 15.36 -9.79 -8.43
C ARG A 156 16.03 -11.08 -7.96
N ALA A 157 17.31 -11.05 -7.60
CA ALA A 157 18.04 -12.20 -7.06
C ALA A 157 17.48 -12.73 -5.73
N LYS A 158 16.67 -11.95 -5.00
CA LYS A 158 15.99 -12.38 -3.76
C LYS A 158 14.62 -12.99 -4.01
N ILE A 159 14.08 -12.89 -5.22
CA ILE A 159 12.75 -13.39 -5.54
C ILE A 159 12.83 -14.88 -5.87
N GLN A 160 12.15 -15.69 -5.06
CA GLN A 160 12.00 -17.12 -5.31
C GLN A 160 10.77 -17.36 -6.20
N VAL A 161 11.00 -18.01 -7.34
CA VAL A 161 9.92 -18.40 -8.26
C VAL A 161 9.40 -19.76 -7.86
N ALA A 162 8.07 -19.87 -7.69
CA ALA A 162 7.43 -21.15 -7.42
C ALA A 162 7.56 -22.04 -8.66
N ASP A 163 8.15 -23.22 -8.48
CA ASP A 163 8.18 -24.23 -9.54
C ASP A 163 6.81 -24.91 -9.60
N SER A 164 6.12 -24.76 -10.74
CA SER A 164 4.84 -25.41 -11.04
C SER A 164 3.79 -25.28 -9.91
N PRO A 165 3.42 -24.05 -9.50
CA PRO A 165 2.55 -23.84 -8.35
C PRO A 165 1.17 -24.47 -8.55
N SER A 166 0.67 -25.14 -7.51
CA SER A 166 -0.67 -25.70 -7.56
C SER A 166 -1.74 -24.60 -7.58
N GLU A 167 -2.97 -24.95 -7.93
CA GLU A 167 -4.08 -24.00 -7.84
C GLU A 167 -4.31 -23.53 -6.39
N HIS A 168 -4.05 -24.40 -5.41
CA HIS A 168 -4.10 -24.05 -4.00
C HIS A 168 -3.08 -22.95 -3.66
N ASP A 169 -1.84 -23.10 -4.10
CA ASP A 169 -0.78 -22.13 -3.85
C ASP A 169 -1.09 -20.78 -4.50
N CYS A 170 -1.60 -20.81 -5.74
CA CYS A 170 -2.05 -19.61 -6.45
C CYS A 170 -3.16 -18.87 -5.68
N ARG A 171 -4.15 -19.60 -5.14
CA ARG A 171 -5.21 -18.99 -4.34
C ARG A 171 -4.67 -18.36 -3.05
N LEU A 172 -3.75 -19.06 -2.37
CA LEU A 172 -3.12 -18.57 -1.15
C LEU A 172 -2.30 -17.30 -1.40
N ALA A 173 -1.52 -17.28 -2.48
CA ALA A 173 -0.74 -16.12 -2.90
C ALA A 173 -1.63 -14.90 -3.21
N SER A 174 -2.70 -15.09 -4.00
CA SER A 174 -3.66 -14.01 -4.32
C SER A 174 -4.37 -13.47 -3.07
N ARG A 175 -4.75 -14.35 -2.13
CA ARG A 175 -5.34 -13.95 -0.85
C ARG A 175 -4.37 -13.11 -0.04
N ASN A 176 -3.13 -13.60 0.13
CA ASN A 176 -2.11 -12.89 0.88
C ASN A 176 -1.83 -11.53 0.22
N PHE A 177 -1.76 -11.45 -1.10
CA PHE A 177 -1.61 -10.18 -1.80
C PHE A 177 -2.73 -9.18 -1.46
N LEU A 178 -4.00 -9.60 -1.53
CA LEU A 178 -5.11 -8.73 -1.14
C LEU A 178 -5.02 -8.33 0.34
N ARG A 179 -4.68 -9.26 1.24
CA ARG A 179 -4.49 -8.95 2.65
C ARG A 179 -3.42 -7.87 2.88
N HIS A 180 -2.32 -7.90 2.11
CA HIS A 180 -1.17 -7.00 2.30
C HIS A 180 -1.27 -5.67 1.53
N TYR A 181 -2.09 -5.60 0.49
CA TYR A 181 -2.10 -4.44 -0.41
C TYR A 181 -3.49 -3.86 -0.68
N ALA A 182 -4.56 -4.59 -0.35
CA ALA A 182 -5.91 -4.13 -0.68
C ALA A 182 -6.40 -3.09 0.33
N PHE A 183 -6.98 -2.05 -0.23
CA PHE A 183 -7.62 -0.99 0.51
C PHE A 183 -9.12 -1.19 0.50
N ASP A 184 -9.71 -0.99 1.67
CA ASP A 184 -11.12 -1.19 1.86
C ASP A 184 -11.91 0.02 1.36
N ALA A 185 -12.80 -0.22 0.40
CA ALA A 185 -13.70 0.78 -0.16
C ALA A 185 -15.10 0.74 0.48
N ARG A 186 -15.22 0.30 1.75
CA ARG A 186 -16.47 0.33 2.51
C ARG A 186 -17.17 1.68 2.34
N LYS A 187 -18.48 1.62 2.05
CA LYS A 187 -19.35 2.78 2.26
C LYS A 187 -19.33 3.03 3.76
N ASP A 188 -18.99 4.23 4.20
CA ASP A 188 -19.38 4.62 5.55
C ASP A 188 -20.89 4.39 5.64
N SER A 189 -21.27 3.47 6.51
CA SER A 189 -22.58 3.45 7.13
C SER A 189 -22.93 4.89 7.47
N GLN A 190 -24.02 5.37 6.89
CA GLN A 190 -24.58 6.70 7.10
C GLN A 190 -24.36 7.21 8.53
N GLY A 191 -23.82 8.42 8.66
CA GLY A 191 -24.00 9.37 9.77
C GLY A 191 -24.56 8.87 11.10
N GLY A 192 -23.98 7.82 11.69
CA GLY A 192 -24.39 7.27 12.97
C GLY A 192 -23.63 7.95 14.10
N LEU A 193 -24.36 8.55 15.03
CA LEU A 193 -23.88 9.10 16.30
C LEU A 193 -22.88 8.17 17.02
N PRO A 194 -21.95 8.72 17.83
CA PRO A 194 -20.95 7.94 18.53
C PRO A 194 -21.60 7.12 19.63
N GLY A 195 -21.88 5.85 19.34
CA GLY A 195 -22.38 4.94 20.35
C GLY A 195 -22.95 3.66 19.75
N LYS A 196 -22.18 2.57 19.86
CA LYS A 196 -22.64 1.18 19.72
C LYS A 196 -22.97 0.72 18.29
N SER A 197 -21.97 0.63 17.42
CA SER A 197 -22.00 -0.34 16.32
C SER A 197 -21.02 -1.48 16.63
N LYS A 198 -21.54 -2.71 16.75
CA LYS A 198 -20.75 -3.95 16.82
C LYS A 198 -19.74 -4.00 15.65
N PRO A 199 -18.58 -4.67 15.81
CA PRO A 199 -17.57 -4.73 14.78
C PRO A 199 -18.13 -5.35 13.49
N ILE A 200 -18.14 -4.56 12.42
CA ILE A 200 -18.56 -4.91 11.06
C ILE A 200 -17.43 -5.75 10.42
N ALA A 201 -17.13 -6.91 11.01
CA ALA A 201 -16.07 -7.83 10.59
C ALA A 201 -16.63 -9.10 9.91
N THR A 202 -17.94 -9.14 9.62
CA THR A 202 -18.66 -10.38 9.28
C THR A 202 -19.27 -10.43 7.88
N GLN A 203 -19.02 -9.45 7.01
CA GLN A 203 -19.51 -9.49 5.63
C GLN A 203 -18.41 -9.23 4.60
N PRO A 204 -18.43 -9.95 3.46
CA PRO A 204 -17.49 -9.69 2.38
C PRO A 204 -17.67 -8.26 1.88
N HIS A 205 -16.56 -7.54 1.74
CA HIS A 205 -16.54 -6.17 1.24
C HIS A 205 -15.69 -6.07 -0.03
N ASN A 206 -15.85 -4.96 -0.76
CA ASN A 206 -15.03 -4.72 -1.95
C ASN A 206 -13.69 -4.12 -1.55
N ALA A 207 -12.62 -4.86 -1.78
CA ALA A 207 -11.26 -4.40 -1.60
C ALA A 207 -10.65 -4.05 -2.97
N CYS A 208 -9.85 -2.99 -2.99
CA CYS A 208 -9.25 -2.44 -4.20
C CYS A 208 -7.72 -2.44 -4.10
N ILE A 209 -7.03 -2.79 -5.18
CA ILE A 209 -5.58 -2.65 -5.32
C ILE A 209 -5.31 -1.50 -6.28
N TYR A 210 -4.26 -0.74 -6.01
CA TYR A 210 -3.80 0.37 -6.84
C TYR A 210 -2.33 0.17 -7.17
N LEU A 211 -1.95 0.41 -8.41
CA LEU A 211 -0.61 0.09 -8.88
C LEU A 211 0.45 0.91 -8.16
N LEU A 212 0.28 2.24 -8.13
CA LEU A 212 1.21 3.15 -7.47
C LEU A 212 0.90 3.30 -5.98
N GLY A 213 -0.38 3.34 -5.60
CA GLY A 213 -0.81 3.39 -4.21
C GLY A 213 -0.20 2.27 -3.36
N SER A 214 -0.17 1.04 -3.87
CA SER A 214 0.42 -0.10 -3.15
C SER A 214 1.96 -0.07 -3.07
N LEU A 215 2.66 0.85 -3.74
CA LEU A 215 4.12 1.03 -3.65
C LEU A 215 4.54 2.08 -2.61
N VAL A 216 3.60 2.76 -1.95
CA VAL A 216 3.93 3.69 -0.87
C VAL A 216 4.20 2.89 0.39
N ASN A 217 5.44 2.96 0.89
CA ASN A 217 5.89 2.11 1.98
C ASN A 217 5.37 2.51 3.36
N HIS A 218 5.50 1.59 4.31
CA HIS A 218 5.10 1.81 5.69
C HIS A 218 6.02 2.78 6.42
N CYS A 219 5.43 3.66 7.22
CA CYS A 219 6.11 4.32 8.34
C CYS A 219 5.16 4.43 9.53
N CYS A 220 5.59 4.00 10.71
CA CYS A 220 4.74 4.00 11.90
C CYS A 220 4.46 5.43 12.37
N THR A 221 3.22 5.73 12.72
CA THR A 221 2.88 6.96 13.42
C THR A 221 3.44 6.90 14.85
N PRO A 222 4.25 7.87 15.31
CA PRO A 222 4.73 7.91 16.68
C PRO A 222 3.56 7.98 17.66
N LYS A 223 3.58 7.13 18.69
CA LYS A 223 2.67 7.34 19.83
C LYS A 223 3.14 8.59 20.55
N ILE A 224 2.29 9.62 20.61
CA ILE A 224 2.58 10.86 21.35
C ILE A 224 2.82 10.49 22.82
N SER A 225 4.09 10.36 23.20
CA SER A 225 4.49 10.37 24.60
C SER A 225 4.34 11.81 25.10
N ARG A 226 3.54 12.02 26.15
CA ARG A 226 3.22 13.33 26.74
C ARG A 226 4.41 14.00 27.44
N ARG A 227 5.62 13.96 26.89
CA ARG A 227 6.76 14.71 27.42
C ARG A 227 7.36 15.61 26.36
N PRO A 228 7.27 16.94 26.51
CA PRO A 228 8.02 17.85 25.68
C PRO A 228 9.50 17.67 26.01
N LYS A 229 10.32 17.29 25.02
CA LYS A 229 11.77 17.50 25.10
C LYS A 229 12.11 18.71 24.24
N SER A 230 12.54 19.76 24.92
CA SER A 230 13.22 20.91 24.35
C SER A 230 14.59 20.49 23.84
N THR A 231 14.81 20.55 22.53
CA THR A 231 15.95 21.23 21.89
C THR A 231 15.78 21.22 20.38
N GLU A 232 16.10 22.35 19.74
CA GLU A 232 16.16 22.54 18.30
C GLU A 232 17.23 21.64 17.68
N GLU A 233 16.82 20.46 17.23
CA GLU A 233 17.54 19.72 16.19
C GLU A 233 16.57 19.61 15.01
N LEU A 234 17.05 19.90 13.81
CA LEU A 234 16.30 19.86 12.54
C LEU A 234 15.95 18.39 12.18
N GLN A 235 15.23 17.72 13.07
CA GLN A 235 14.75 16.36 12.87
C GLN A 235 13.55 16.43 11.92
N LEU A 236 13.66 15.74 10.78
CA LEU A 236 12.51 15.46 9.92
C LEU A 236 11.35 14.98 10.81
N PRO A 237 10.12 15.46 10.62
CA PRO A 237 9.03 15.10 11.52
C PRO A 237 8.88 13.59 11.57
N ASP A 238 9.00 13.02 12.77
CA ASP A 238 8.87 11.59 12.98
C ASP A 238 7.53 11.08 12.43
N GLY A 239 7.60 10.01 11.64
CA GLY A 239 6.43 9.29 11.14
C GLY A 239 6.09 9.49 9.66
N PRO A 240 4.91 9.01 9.24
CA PRO A 240 4.51 9.00 7.84
C PRO A 240 4.33 10.41 7.27
N ASN A 241 4.83 10.62 6.06
CA ASN A 241 4.72 11.90 5.36
C ASN A 241 3.46 12.02 4.49
N CYS A 242 2.74 10.92 4.25
CA CYS A 242 1.52 10.88 3.47
C CYS A 242 0.33 10.37 4.27
N SER A 243 -0.88 10.68 3.79
CA SER A 243 -2.11 10.00 4.15
C SER A 243 -2.93 9.73 2.89
N TRP A 244 -3.83 8.77 2.96
CA TRP A 244 -4.66 8.36 1.82
C TRP A 244 -6.12 8.21 2.24
N ARG A 245 -7.07 8.38 1.32
CA ARG A 245 -8.46 7.97 1.50
C ARG A 245 -9.04 7.44 0.20
N ILE A 246 -10.21 6.81 0.29
CA ILE A 246 -10.92 6.24 -0.84
C ILE A 246 -12.29 6.89 -1.00
N GLY A 247 -12.62 7.24 -2.24
CA GLY A 247 -13.94 7.73 -2.59
C GLY A 247 -14.23 9.18 -2.21
N PRO A 248 -15.44 9.67 -2.51
CA PRO A 248 -15.84 11.07 -2.32
C PRO A 248 -16.14 11.42 -0.85
N GLN A 249 -16.20 10.45 0.06
CA GLN A 249 -16.52 10.68 1.46
C GLN A 249 -15.26 11.16 2.20
N GLY A 250 -15.16 12.48 2.39
CA GLY A 250 -14.04 13.10 3.09
C GLY A 250 -12.85 13.46 2.20
N LEU A 251 -12.99 13.31 0.88
CA LEU A 251 -12.10 13.87 -0.10
C LEU A 251 -12.87 14.76 -1.06
N ALA A 252 -12.16 15.73 -1.60
CA ALA A 252 -12.64 16.68 -2.59
C ALA A 252 -13.62 16.07 -3.59
N LYS A 253 -14.63 16.86 -3.99
CA LYS A 253 -15.74 16.44 -4.86
C LYS A 253 -15.32 15.76 -6.18
N PHE A 254 -14.04 15.85 -6.57
CA PHE A 254 -13.47 15.23 -7.77
C PHE A 254 -13.08 13.75 -7.59
N VAL A 255 -13.01 13.21 -6.37
CA VAL A 255 -12.59 11.82 -6.16
C VAL A 255 -13.74 10.86 -6.43
N LEU A 256 -13.54 9.97 -7.40
CA LEU A 256 -14.54 8.98 -7.78
C LEU A 256 -14.62 7.84 -6.75
N LYS A 257 -15.75 7.13 -6.73
CA LYS A 257 -15.92 5.96 -5.86
C LYS A 257 -14.84 4.91 -6.15
N LYS A 258 -14.25 4.33 -5.11
CA LYS A 258 -13.14 3.35 -5.19
C LYS A 258 -11.82 3.91 -5.73
N HIS A 259 -11.68 5.21 -5.93
CA HIS A 259 -10.39 5.79 -6.28
C HIS A 259 -9.66 6.17 -4.99
N ILE A 260 -8.33 6.02 -5.00
CA ILE A 260 -7.47 6.48 -3.91
C ILE A 260 -6.97 7.88 -4.22
N CYS A 261 -6.92 8.73 -3.21
CA CYS A 261 -6.19 9.99 -3.29
C CYS A 261 -5.20 10.08 -2.14
N VAL A 262 -4.00 10.57 -2.46
CA VAL A 262 -2.87 10.65 -1.54
C VAL A 262 -2.51 12.11 -1.32
N GLN A 263 -2.30 12.48 -0.07
CA GLN A 263 -2.04 13.85 0.36
C GLN A 263 -0.84 13.91 1.29
N ALA A 264 -0.04 14.95 1.14
CA ALA A 264 1.10 15.24 2.00
C ALA A 264 0.63 15.68 3.40
N ARG A 265 1.17 15.07 4.46
CA ARG A 265 0.91 15.44 5.87
C ARG A 265 1.84 16.55 6.39
N ARG A 266 2.91 16.80 5.65
CA ARG A 266 3.95 17.81 5.90
C ARG A 266 4.56 18.23 4.56
N ASP A 267 5.47 19.19 4.59
CA ASP A 267 6.31 19.45 3.42
C ASP A 267 7.14 18.20 3.09
N ILE A 268 7.22 17.85 1.81
CA ILE A 268 7.97 16.70 1.27
C ILE A 268 8.91 17.24 0.20
N LYS A 269 10.16 16.80 0.22
CA LYS A 269 11.17 17.22 -0.77
C LYS A 269 11.19 16.30 -2.00
N GLU A 270 11.57 16.85 -3.15
CA GLU A 270 11.88 16.02 -4.32
C GLU A 270 12.90 14.93 -3.94
N GLY A 271 12.64 13.69 -4.39
CA GLY A 271 13.48 12.54 -4.09
C GLY A 271 13.25 11.94 -2.71
N GLU A 272 12.35 12.50 -1.89
CA GLU A 272 11.96 11.89 -0.61
C GLU A 272 10.98 10.73 -0.84
N GLN A 273 11.16 9.63 -0.11
CA GLN A 273 10.26 8.48 -0.18
C GLN A 273 8.88 8.84 0.40
N LEU A 274 7.82 8.52 -0.33
CA LEU A 274 6.45 8.62 0.19
C LEU A 274 6.20 7.45 1.14
N THR A 275 5.64 7.76 2.30
CA THR A 275 5.32 6.77 3.32
C THR A 275 3.99 7.06 3.99
N TRP A 276 3.25 6.03 4.37
CA TRP A 276 2.09 6.17 5.26
C TRP A 276 2.02 5.07 6.30
N ASP A 277 1.19 5.28 7.32
CA ASP A 277 0.94 4.25 8.31
C ASP A 277 -0.02 3.21 7.72
N TYR A 278 0.38 1.94 7.80
CA TYR A 278 -0.44 0.82 7.33
C TYR A 278 -1.52 0.44 8.35
N GLY A 279 -1.40 0.90 9.60
CA GLY A 279 -2.31 0.56 10.69
C GLY A 279 -2.25 -0.90 11.13
N LYS A 280 -1.25 -1.65 10.66
CA LYS A 280 -1.04 -3.09 10.88
C LYS A 280 0.32 -3.32 11.52
N GLN A 281 0.36 -4.14 12.56
CA GLN A 281 1.62 -4.61 13.16
C GLN A 281 2.14 -5.90 12.48
N ASP A 282 1.28 -6.66 11.81
CA ASP A 282 1.56 -8.04 11.37
C ASP A 282 1.59 -8.21 9.84
N LEU A 283 2.33 -7.38 9.12
CA LEU A 283 2.45 -7.49 7.65
C LEU A 283 3.62 -8.38 7.19
N GLY A 284 4.13 -9.23 8.08
CA GLY A 284 5.23 -10.14 7.76
C GLY A 284 6.53 -9.43 7.34
N PHE A 285 6.74 -8.20 7.82
CA PHE A 285 7.99 -7.47 7.61
C PHE A 285 8.47 -6.81 8.90
N VAL A 286 9.78 -6.68 9.04
CA VAL A 286 10.41 -5.97 10.16
C VAL A 286 10.45 -4.48 9.84
N CYS A 287 9.70 -3.67 10.58
CA CYS A 287 9.69 -2.23 10.39
C CYS A 287 10.94 -1.58 10.99
N GLU A 288 11.75 -0.95 10.13
CA GLU A 288 13.01 -0.28 10.52
C GLU A 288 12.89 1.25 10.65
N CYS A 289 11.68 1.79 10.72
CA CYS A 289 11.47 3.24 10.85
C CYS A 289 12.03 3.78 12.18
N SER A 290 12.26 5.10 12.26
CA SER A 290 12.79 5.76 13.47
C SER A 290 11.94 5.45 14.72
N THR A 291 10.62 5.33 14.56
CA THR A 291 9.69 4.95 15.63
C THR A 291 9.94 3.55 16.20
N CYS A 292 10.39 2.60 15.36
CA CYS A 292 10.56 1.19 15.71
C CYS A 292 12.02 0.77 15.96
N ARG A 293 13.00 1.63 15.68
CA ARG A 293 14.40 1.39 16.08
C ARG A 293 14.56 1.46 17.60
N PRO A 294 15.33 0.55 18.24
CA PRO A 294 15.67 0.65 19.66
C PRO A 294 16.39 1.97 19.98
N PRO A 295 16.19 2.57 21.18
CA PRO A 295 15.58 2.01 22.39
C PRO A 295 14.10 2.35 22.58
N THR A 296 13.45 3.00 21.62
CA THR A 296 12.16 3.70 21.86
C THR A 296 10.92 2.81 21.82
N SER A 297 10.99 1.55 21.33
CA SER A 297 9.86 0.63 21.44
C SER A 297 10.19 -0.82 21.08
N PRO A 298 9.78 -1.83 21.88
CA PRO A 298 9.86 -3.25 21.49
C PRO A 298 8.69 -3.70 20.59
N HIS A 299 7.79 -2.80 20.18
CA HIS A 299 6.46 -3.15 19.67
C HIS A 299 6.35 -3.41 18.16
N CYS A 300 7.46 -3.29 17.41
CA CYS A 300 7.58 -3.72 16.01
C CYS A 300 8.47 -4.97 15.88
N LYS A 301 8.58 -5.77 16.94
CA LYS A 301 9.31 -7.05 16.86
C LYS A 301 8.34 -8.20 16.65
N VAL A 302 8.87 -9.20 15.94
CA VAL A 302 8.43 -10.61 15.86
C VAL A 302 7.40 -10.82 14.71
N MET A 303 7.56 -11.71 13.71
CA MET A 303 8.47 -12.84 13.43
C MET A 303 9.10 -12.71 12.04
#